data_AF-E6UB28-F1
#
_entry.id   AF-E6UB28-F1
#
_cell.length_a   1.000
_cell.length_b   1.000
_cell.length_c   1.000
_cell.angle_alpha   90.00
_cell.angle_beta   90.00
_cell.angle_gamma   90.00
#
_symmetry.space_group_name_H-M   'P 1'
#
loop_
_entity.id
_entity.type
_entity.pdbx_description
1 polymer ?
#
loop_
_entity_poly.entity_id
_entity_poly.type
_entity_poly.pdbx_seq_one_letter_code
_entity_poly.pdbx_strand_id
1 'polypeptide(L)'
;MDEIKEVNVVQCDKGHLYPGNIHKTCPFCIEEAKIIERREALKKGKEREFHINTRWENFKHLFDQCREDFKDLCAFLNDKFESYDPYKNDPWRDEHYWDLYR
;
A
#
# COMPACT_ATOMS: atom_id res chain seq x y z
N MET A 1 36.89 -8.35 0.24
CA MET A 1 36.06 -9.44 -0.31
C MET A 1 34.90 -9.56 0.64
N ASP A 2 33.73 -9.06 0.25
CA ASP A 2 32.55 -9.11 1.10
C ASP A 2 32.03 -10.56 1.12
N GLU A 3 31.99 -11.15 2.31
CA GLU A 3 31.48 -12.51 2.52
C GLU A 3 30.02 -12.58 2.09
N ILE A 4 29.74 -13.36 1.03
CA ILE A 4 28.38 -13.66 0.60
C ILE A 4 27.76 -14.56 1.68
N LYS A 5 27.09 -13.94 2.67
CA LYS A 5 26.33 -14.68 3.68
C LYS A 5 25.17 -15.41 3.01
N GLU A 6 25.20 -16.73 3.01
CA GLU A 6 24.07 -17.55 2.57
C GLU A 6 22.84 -17.25 3.43
N VAL A 7 21.80 -16.69 2.80
CA VAL A 7 20.53 -16.39 3.45
C VAL A 7 19.58 -17.55 3.20
N ASN A 8 19.26 -18.32 4.23
CA ASN A 8 18.24 -19.36 4.14
C ASN A 8 16.86 -18.69 4.14
N VAL A 9 16.16 -18.76 3.00
CA VAL A 9 14.81 -18.20 2.83
C VAL A 9 13.80 -19.31 3.12
N VAL A 10 12.91 -19.06 4.08
CA VAL A 10 11.88 -20.00 4.53
C VAL A 10 10.51 -19.44 4.19
N GLN A 11 9.57 -20.32 3.84
CA GLN A 11 8.18 -19.95 3.55
C GLN A 11 7.28 -20.28 4.76
N CYS A 12 6.38 -19.37 5.14
CA CYS A 12 5.34 -19.67 6.14
C CYS A 12 4.11 -20.34 5.51
N ASP A 13 3.20 -20.85 6.34
CA ASP A 13 1.95 -21.50 5.89
C ASP A 13 1.03 -20.59 5.07
N LYS A 14 1.15 -19.26 5.23
CA LYS A 14 0.43 -18.27 4.42
C LYS A 14 1.14 -17.92 3.10
N GLY A 15 2.30 -18.50 2.85
CA GLY A 15 3.07 -18.30 1.62
C GLY A 15 4.09 -17.16 1.65
N HIS A 16 4.28 -16.45 2.76
CA HIS A 16 5.28 -15.38 2.87
C HIS A 16 6.71 -15.95 2.94
N LEU A 17 7.61 -15.39 2.14
CA LEU A 17 9.04 -15.74 2.13
C LEU A 17 9.81 -14.78 3.03
N TYR A 18 10.61 -15.32 3.94
CA TYR A 18 11.42 -14.50 4.85
C TYR A 18 12.74 -15.19 5.22
N PRO A 19 13.78 -14.42 5.58
CA PRO A 19 15.06 -15.00 5.97
C PRO A 19 14.95 -15.69 7.33
N GLY A 20 14.96 -17.02 7.35
CA GLY A 20 14.85 -17.83 8.58
C GLY A 20 16.08 -17.68 9.50
N ASN A 21 17.21 -17.28 8.94
CA ASN A 21 18.43 -16.97 9.70
C ASN A 21 18.27 -15.72 10.59
N ILE A 22 17.37 -14.80 10.23
CA ILE A 22 17.18 -13.52 10.92
C ILE A 22 15.92 -13.56 11.79
N HIS A 23 14.85 -14.19 11.30
CA HIS A 23 13.57 -14.22 11.98
C HIS A 23 13.16 -15.65 12.33
N LYS A 24 12.92 -15.92 13.61
CA LYS A 24 12.41 -17.22 14.11
C LYS A 24 10.97 -17.53 13.68
N THR A 25 10.23 -16.50 13.33
CA THR A 25 8.80 -16.54 12.98
C THR A 25 8.54 -15.58 11.85
N CYS A 26 7.54 -15.86 11.01
CA CYS A 26 7.20 -15.02 9.86
C CYS A 26 6.92 -13.56 10.27
N PRO A 27 7.79 -12.59 9.89
CA PRO A 27 7.63 -11.19 10.29
C PRO A 27 6.36 -10.59 9.68
N PHE A 28 6.01 -10.97 8.46
CA PHE A 28 4.82 -10.50 7.77
C PHE A 28 3.51 -10.88 8.50
N CYS A 29 3.38 -12.13 8.97
CA CYS A 29 2.20 -12.54 9.72
C CYS A 29 2.06 -11.80 11.06
N ILE A 30 3.17 -11.45 11.70
CA ILE A 30 3.18 -10.64 12.94
C ILE A 30 2.73 -9.22 12.64
N GLU A 31 3.23 -8.65 11.55
CA GLU A 31 2.87 -7.30 11.12
C GLU A 31 1.39 -7.21 10.72
N GLU A 32 0.88 -8.19 9.97
CA GLU A 32 -0.54 -8.33 9.68
C GLU A 32 -1.39 -8.37 10.94
N ALA A 33 -1.00 -9.19 11.94
CA ALA A 33 -1.73 -9.28 13.20
C ALA A 33 -1.77 -7.94 13.93
N LYS A 34 -0.64 -7.22 13.97
CA LYS A 34 -0.57 -5.87 14.56
C LYS A 34 -1.44 -4.85 13.80
N ILE A 35 -1.49 -4.94 12.47
CA ILE A 35 -2.34 -4.09 11.64
C ILE A 35 -3.81 -4.36 11.95
N ILE A 36 -4.21 -5.64 12.06
CA ILE A 36 -5.57 -6.04 12.39
C ILE A 36 -5.95 -5.54 13.79
N GLU A 37 -5.11 -5.77 14.80
CA GLU A 37 -5.34 -5.31 16.18
C GLU A 37 -5.49 -3.78 16.23
N ARG A 38 -4.63 -3.04 15.52
CA ARG A 38 -4.75 -1.58 15.42
C ARG A 38 -6.06 -1.16 14.76
N ARG A 39 -6.48 -1.83 13.69
CA ARG A 39 -7.76 -1.56 13.01
C ARG A 39 -8.96 -1.84 13.92
N GLU A 40 -8.93 -2.92 14.68
CA GLU A 40 -9.98 -3.25 15.66
C GLU A 40 -10.05 -2.24 16.80
N ALA A 41 -8.91 -1.80 17.33
CA ALA A 41 -8.85 -0.78 18.36
C ALA A 41 -9.43 0.56 17.86
N LEU A 42 -9.10 0.96 16.63
CA LEU A 42 -9.66 2.16 15.99
C LEU A 42 -11.17 2.02 15.77
N LYS A 43 -11.65 0.85 15.33
CA LYS A 43 -13.07 0.58 15.14
C LYS A 43 -13.84 0.71 16.46
N LYS A 44 -13.34 0.09 17.53
CA LYS A 44 -13.94 0.22 18.88
C LYS A 44 -13.87 1.64 19.42
N GLY A 45 -12.84 2.41 19.08
CA GLY A 45 -12.75 3.85 19.37
C GLY A 45 -13.88 4.63 18.70
N LYS A 46 -14.00 4.51 17.38
CA LYS A 46 -15.05 5.17 16.59
C LYS A 46 -16.47 4.77 16.98
N GLU A 47 -16.70 3.49 17.28
CA GLU A 47 -18.00 3.02 17.78
C GLU A 47 -18.41 3.71 19.09
N ARG A 48 -17.45 3.95 20.00
CA ARG A 48 -17.71 4.71 21.23
C ARG A 48 -18.03 6.17 20.93
N GLU A 49 -17.30 6.80 20.01
CA GLU A 49 -17.55 8.18 19.58
C GLU A 49 -18.94 8.33 18.94
N PHE A 50 -19.33 7.40 18.06
CA PHE A 50 -20.66 7.39 17.45
C PHE A 50 -21.79 7.15 18.46
N HIS A 51 -21.53 6.44 19.55
CA HIS A 51 -22.54 6.20 20.58
C HIS A 51 -22.80 7.42 21.47
N ILE A 52 -21.79 8.27 21.68
CA ILE A 52 -21.89 9.47 22.52
C ILE A 52 -22.53 10.63 21.76
N ASN A 53 -22.22 10.75 20.47
CA ASN A 53 -22.66 11.86 19.62
C ASN A 53 -24.11 11.74 19.15
N THR A 54 -24.72 12.88 18.80
CA THR A 54 -26.05 12.90 18.18
C THR A 54 -26.01 12.36 16.74
N ARG A 55 -27.17 11.93 16.22
CA ARG A 55 -27.28 11.40 14.84
C ARG A 55 -26.72 12.36 13.78
N TRP A 56 -26.86 13.67 13.99
CA TRP A 56 -26.36 14.69 13.04
C TRP A 56 -24.84 14.87 13.12
N GLU A 57 -24.28 14.87 14.34
CA GLU A 57 -22.83 14.93 14.54
C GLU A 57 -22.14 13.69 13.96
N ASN A 58 -22.73 12.50 14.13
CA ASN A 58 -22.26 11.26 13.50
C ASN A 58 -22.25 11.35 11.98
N PHE A 59 -23.31 11.89 11.39
CA PHE A 59 -23.39 12.10 9.95
C PHE A 59 -22.31 13.06 9.46
N LYS A 60 -22.10 14.17 10.17
CA LYS A 60 -21.05 15.15 9.83
C LYS A 60 -19.66 14.53 9.90
N HIS A 61 -19.34 13.79 10.96
CA HIS A 61 -18.07 13.08 11.09
C HIS A 61 -17.85 12.06 9.97
N LEU A 62 -18.88 11.30 9.61
CA LEU A 62 -18.80 10.33 8.51
C LEU A 62 -18.59 11.04 7.16
N PHE A 63 -19.29 12.14 6.92
CA PHE A 63 -19.17 12.94 5.71
C PHE A 63 -17.78 13.57 5.57
N ASP A 64 -17.27 14.17 6.64
CA ASP A 64 -15.93 14.77 6.66
C ASP A 64 -14.85 13.72 6.39
N GLN A 65 -14.98 12.53 6.99
CA GLN A 65 -14.05 11.41 6.72
C GLN A 65 -14.12 10.96 5.26
N CYS A 66 -15.32 10.73 4.71
CA CYS A 66 -15.46 10.35 3.30
C CYS A 66 -14.91 11.42 2.34
N ARG A 67 -15.01 12.71 2.69
CA ARG A 67 -14.50 13.81 1.88
C ARG A 67 -12.96 13.82 1.83
N GLU A 68 -12.31 13.53 2.95
CA GLU A 68 -10.85 13.41 3.00
C GLU A 68 -10.37 12.18 2.22
N ASP A 69 -10.98 11.03 2.44
CA ASP A 69 -10.66 9.79 1.70
C ASP A 69 -10.83 9.99 0.18
N PHE A 70 -11.86 10.73 -0.24
CA PHE A 70 -12.09 11.04 -1.65
C PHE A 70 -11.03 11.98 -2.24
N LYS A 71 -10.55 12.96 -1.46
CA LYS A 71 -9.46 13.84 -1.92
C LYS A 71 -8.18 13.05 -2.17
N ASP A 72 -7.81 12.16 -1.27
CA ASP A 72 -6.62 11.33 -1.41
C ASP A 72 -6.72 10.41 -2.63
N LEU A 73 -7.91 9.83 -2.86
CA LEU A 73 -8.19 9.05 -4.06
C LEU A 73 -8.03 9.89 -5.34
N CYS A 74 -8.59 11.10 -5.39
CA CYS A 74 -8.45 11.99 -6.54
C CYS A 74 -7.00 12.40 -6.78
N ALA A 75 -6.23 12.67 -5.72
CA ALA A 75 -4.81 13.02 -5.84
C ALA A 75 -4.00 11.84 -6.42
N PHE A 76 -4.23 10.63 -5.93
CA PHE A 76 -3.59 9.42 -6.46
C PHE A 76 -3.92 9.18 -7.93
N LEU A 77 -5.20 9.35 -8.31
CA LEU A 77 -5.62 9.21 -9.70
C LEU A 77 -4.98 10.28 -10.60
N ASN A 78 -4.87 11.52 -10.11
CA ASN A 78 -4.24 12.60 -10.88
C ASN A 78 -2.74 12.34 -11.08
N ASP A 79 -2.02 11.89 -10.05
CA ASP A 79 -0.61 11.49 -10.17
C ASP A 79 -0.42 10.35 -11.19
N LYS A 80 -1.33 9.37 -11.18
CA LYS A 80 -1.34 8.29 -12.19
C LYS A 80 -1.65 8.79 -13.59
N PHE A 81 -2.49 9.80 -13.74
CA PHE A 81 -2.82 10.37 -15.04
C PHE A 81 -1.67 11.24 -15.57
N GLU A 82 -1.02 12.03 -14.72
CA GLU A 82 0.15 12.84 -15.09
C GLU A 82 1.37 11.98 -15.44
N SER A 83 1.56 10.87 -14.73
CA SER A 83 2.62 9.90 -15.04
C SER A 83 2.26 8.93 -16.18
N TYR A 84 1.02 8.98 -16.69
CA TYR A 84 0.60 8.20 -17.84
C TYR A 84 1.05 8.89 -19.13
N ASP A 85 2.18 8.43 -19.65
CA ASP A 85 2.58 8.73 -21.02
C ASP A 85 1.94 7.68 -21.98
N PRO A 86 0.93 8.05 -22.78
CA PRO A 86 0.28 7.14 -23.72
C PRO A 86 1.21 6.65 -24.83
N TYR A 87 2.39 7.26 -25.00
CA TYR A 87 3.36 6.97 -26.05
C TYR A 87 4.67 6.36 -25.53
N LYS A 88 4.74 5.96 -24.25
CA LYS A 88 5.96 5.43 -23.59
C LYS A 88 6.63 4.25 -24.30
N ASN A 89 5.90 3.53 -25.16
CA ASN A 89 6.40 2.41 -25.96
C ASN A 89 6.19 2.61 -27.47
N ASP A 90 6.02 3.85 -27.93
CA ASP A 90 5.84 4.14 -29.35
C ASP A 90 7.20 4.04 -30.09
N PRO A 91 7.41 3.04 -30.97
CA PRO A 91 8.67 2.86 -31.68
C PRO A 91 9.02 4.08 -32.55
N TRP A 92 8.00 4.83 -33.01
CA TRP A 92 8.18 5.95 -33.94
C TRP A 92 8.71 7.24 -33.28
N ARG A 93 8.79 7.28 -31.95
CA ARG A 93 9.37 8.38 -31.16
C ARG A 93 10.71 8.06 -30.51
N ASP A 94 11.22 6.84 -30.66
CA ASP A 94 12.56 6.50 -30.19
C ASP A 94 13.59 7.30 -31.01
N GLU A 95 14.42 8.09 -30.31
CA GLU A 95 15.51 8.87 -30.90
C GLU A 95 16.44 8.00 -31.75
N HIS A 96 16.59 6.74 -31.37
CA HIS A 96 17.45 5.76 -32.01
C HIS A 96 16.71 4.86 -33.02
N TYR A 97 15.43 5.09 -33.29
CA TYR A 97 14.64 4.26 -34.21
C TYR A 97 15.31 4.11 -35.60
N TRP A 98 15.88 5.21 -36.10
CA TRP A 98 16.54 5.24 -37.41
C TRP A 98 17.99 4.74 -37.40
N ASP A 99 18.58 4.50 -36.23
CA ASP A 99 19.95 4.00 -36.12
C ASP A 99 20.06 2.52 -36.50
N LEU A 100 18.96 1.77 -36.48
CA LEU A 100 18.88 0.36 -36.90
C LEU A 100 18.94 0.16 -38.43
N TYR A 101 18.70 1.23 -39.20
CA TYR A 101 18.61 1.21 -40.67
C TYR A 101 19.78 1.90 -41.37
N ARG A 102 20.83 2.29 -40.62
CA ARG A 102 22.08 2.85 -41.13
C ARG A 102 23.18 1.80 -41.15
#